data_AF-A0A139KTQ3-F1
#
_entry.id   AF-A0A139KTQ3-F1
#
_cell.length_a   1.000
_cell.length_b   1.000
_cell.length_c   1.000
_cell.angle_alpha   90.00
_cell.angle_beta   90.00
_cell.angle_gamma   90.00
#
_symmetry.space_group_name_H-M   'P 1'
#
loop_
_entity.id
_entity.type
_entity.pdbx_description
1 polymer ?
#
loop_
_entity_poly.entity_id
_entity_poly.type
_entity_poly.pdbx_seq_one_letter_code
_entity_poly.pdbx_strand_id
1 'polypeptide(L)'
;MALEPFQLNQIRLLPSPFKHAQTLDAEWLLSLEPDRLLHRFHKNAGLPPKADNYGGWETERGGGRGLGHYMSACAMMWASTGEQKFKERTDYVIDELKRCQDVKGTGYIGSVEDSIWMQVGEGEIYSTGFDLNGAIVPWFILHKLFAGLYDVHVYTGNEKAKSVLIHLSDWAYNQFKGLDDEQWQKILACEHGGMLEVLVNVYSITGDMKYLEMSHWFDHQQFLSPLSRQIDSLAGLHANT
;
A
#
# COMPACT_ATOMS: atom_id res chain seq x y z
N MET A 1 21.94 -11.24 -22.22
CA MET A 1 21.38 -11.89 -21.02
C MET A 1 21.01 -10.76 -20.07
N ALA A 2 19.75 -10.64 -19.67
CA ALA A 2 19.34 -9.66 -18.68
C ALA A 2 19.86 -10.09 -17.29
N LEU A 3 20.21 -9.14 -16.43
CA LEU A 3 20.55 -9.42 -15.04
C LEU A 3 19.25 -9.57 -14.24
N GLU A 4 19.17 -10.60 -13.41
CA GLU A 4 18.01 -10.88 -12.55
C GLU A 4 18.47 -11.03 -11.08
N PRO A 5 17.73 -10.47 -10.11
CA PRO A 5 18.03 -10.68 -8.70
C PRO A 5 17.67 -12.10 -8.25
N PHE A 6 18.39 -12.63 -7.26
CA PHE A 6 17.99 -13.85 -6.58
C PHE A 6 16.72 -13.62 -5.76
N GLN A 7 15.84 -14.62 -5.74
CA GLN A 7 14.67 -14.65 -4.87
C GLN A 7 15.06 -14.87 -3.41
N LEU A 8 14.26 -14.36 -2.47
CA LEU A 8 14.53 -14.52 -1.03
C LEU A 8 14.59 -15.99 -0.58
N ASN A 9 13.85 -16.88 -1.24
CA ASN A 9 13.88 -18.31 -0.95
C ASN A 9 15.16 -19.01 -1.47
N GLN A 10 15.96 -18.36 -2.32
CA GLN A 10 17.22 -18.86 -2.87
C GLN A 10 18.44 -18.47 -2.00
N ILE A 11 18.26 -17.55 -1.04
CA ILE A 11 19.34 -17.05 -0.18
C ILE A 11 19.04 -17.41 1.28
N ARG A 12 20.05 -17.90 2.00
CA ARG A 12 19.96 -18.17 3.43
C ARG A 12 21.08 -17.45 4.17
N LEU A 13 20.70 -16.64 5.16
CA LEU A 13 21.64 -15.93 6.01
C LEU A 13 22.30 -16.91 6.98
N LEU A 14 23.62 -16.94 6.97
CA LEU A 14 24.46 -17.65 7.95
C LEU A 14 24.65 -16.78 9.22
N PRO A 15 25.14 -17.36 10.33
CA PRO A 15 25.42 -16.61 11.56
C PRO A 15 26.22 -15.34 11.29
N SER A 16 25.58 -14.19 11.54
CA SER A 16 26.08 -12.85 11.20
C SER A 16 25.18 -11.78 11.85
N PRO A 17 25.61 -10.50 11.86
CA PRO A 17 24.74 -9.40 12.28
C PRO A 17 23.42 -9.33 11.50
N PHE A 18 23.41 -9.71 10.21
CA PHE A 18 22.19 -9.75 9.40
C PHE A 18 21.23 -10.85 9.83
N LYS A 19 21.75 -12.05 10.16
CA LYS A 19 20.91 -13.13 10.71
C LYS A 19 20.33 -12.75 12.06
N HIS A 20 21.12 -12.07 12.90
CA HIS A 20 20.65 -11.55 14.18
C HIS A 20 19.52 -10.52 14.01
N ALA A 21 19.68 -9.56 13.09
CA ALA A 21 18.64 -8.59 12.77
C ALA A 21 17.35 -9.25 12.25
N GLN A 22 17.47 -10.23 11.34
CA GLN A 22 16.32 -11.01 10.84
C GLN A 22 15.57 -11.70 11.99
N THR A 23 16.28 -12.29 12.96
CA THR A 23 15.65 -12.96 14.10
C THR A 23 14.91 -11.97 15.01
N LEU A 24 15.51 -10.81 15.32
CA LEU A 24 14.86 -9.79 16.14
C LEU A 24 13.62 -9.21 15.44
N ASP A 25 13.69 -8.98 14.13
CA ASP A 25 12.56 -8.50 13.34
C ASP A 25 11.43 -9.56 13.29
N ALA A 26 11.78 -10.83 13.12
CA ALA A 26 10.83 -11.94 13.17
C ALA A 26 10.08 -12.00 14.53
N GLU A 27 10.81 -11.88 15.64
CA GLU A 27 10.23 -11.83 16.99
C GLU A 27 9.30 -10.62 17.17
N TRP A 28 9.73 -9.45 16.68
CA TRP A 28 8.93 -8.24 16.74
C TRP A 28 7.63 -8.35 15.92
N LEU A 29 7.71 -8.82 14.67
CA LEU A 29 6.55 -9.03 13.81
C LEU A 29 5.54 -10.02 14.42
N LEU A 30 6.01 -11.08 15.06
CA LEU A 30 5.13 -12.04 15.73
C LEU A 30 4.48 -11.48 17.01
N SER A 31 5.07 -10.45 17.62
CA SER A 31 4.52 -9.75 18.78
C SER A 31 3.34 -8.82 18.42
N LEU A 32 3.21 -8.44 17.15
CA LEU A 32 2.11 -7.61 16.66
C LEU A 32 0.82 -8.43 16.52
N GLU A 33 -0.31 -7.78 16.81
CA GLU A 33 -1.65 -8.35 16.77
C GLU A 33 -2.39 -7.84 15.51
N PRO A 34 -2.65 -8.72 14.51
CA PRO A 34 -3.26 -8.31 13.25
C PRO A 34 -4.62 -7.61 13.40
N ASP A 35 -5.46 -8.06 14.33
CA ASP A 35 -6.80 -7.49 14.53
C ASP A 35 -6.77 -6.02 14.96
N ARG A 36 -5.70 -5.59 15.63
CA ARG A 36 -5.51 -4.19 16.02
C ARG A 36 -5.15 -3.32 14.82
N LEU A 37 -4.36 -3.84 13.88
CA LEU A 37 -4.04 -3.18 12.60
C LEU A 37 -5.25 -3.16 11.64
N LEU A 38 -6.10 -4.20 11.70
CA LEU A 38 -7.33 -4.31 10.92
C LEU A 38 -8.49 -3.44 11.45
N HIS A 39 -8.36 -2.87 12.65
CA HIS A 39 -9.43 -2.14 13.34
C HIS A 39 -10.13 -1.11 12.44
N ARG A 40 -9.36 -0.24 11.77
CA ARG A 40 -9.92 0.83 10.93
C ARG A 40 -10.53 0.31 9.64
N PHE A 41 -10.00 -0.79 9.09
CA PHE A 41 -10.52 -1.44 7.89
C PHE A 41 -11.90 -2.04 8.18
N HIS A 42 -12.05 -2.73 9.33
CA HIS A 42 -13.36 -3.23 9.78
C HIS A 42 -14.35 -2.09 9.95
N LYS A 43 -13.96 -1.03 10.68
CA LYS A 43 -14.82 0.13 10.92
C LYS A 43 -15.28 0.78 9.62
N ASN A 44 -14.38 1.03 8.67
CA ASN A 44 -14.73 1.65 7.39
C ASN A 44 -15.58 0.73 6.49
N ALA A 45 -15.48 -0.59 6.66
CA ALA A 45 -16.35 -1.56 6.00
C ALA A 45 -17.71 -1.76 6.71
N GLY A 46 -17.99 -1.05 7.81
CA GLY A 46 -19.21 -1.22 8.60
C GLY A 46 -19.22 -2.52 9.42
N LEU A 47 -18.07 -3.15 9.61
CA LEU A 47 -17.90 -4.36 10.42
C LEU A 47 -17.42 -4.01 11.83
N PRO A 48 -17.81 -4.80 12.86
CA PRO A 48 -17.28 -4.60 14.21
C PRO A 48 -15.77 -4.91 14.24
N PRO A 49 -14.92 -4.00 14.76
CA PRO A 49 -13.51 -4.31 15.01
C PRO A 49 -13.38 -5.49 15.98
N LYS A 50 -12.37 -6.34 15.76
CA LYS A 50 -12.11 -7.53 16.59
C LYS A 50 -11.19 -7.24 17.78
N ALA A 51 -10.44 -6.15 17.73
CA ALA A 51 -9.58 -5.68 18.80
C ALA A 51 -9.51 -4.14 18.80
N ASP A 52 -9.02 -3.57 19.89
CA ASP A 52 -8.77 -2.13 19.99
C ASP A 52 -7.65 -1.69 19.05
N ASN A 53 -7.80 -0.51 18.48
CA ASN A 53 -6.79 0.05 17.59
C ASN A 53 -5.41 0.15 18.28
N TYR A 54 -4.35 0.11 17.49
CA TYR A 54 -3.04 0.53 17.98
C TYR A 54 -3.03 2.04 18.29
N GLY A 55 -2.12 2.44 19.19
CA GLY A 55 -1.87 3.83 19.53
C GLY A 55 -1.03 4.57 18.47
N GLY A 56 -0.55 5.76 18.82
CA GLY A 56 0.32 6.55 17.94
C GLY A 56 -0.39 6.93 16.64
N TRP A 57 0.31 6.87 15.51
CA TRP A 57 -0.25 7.27 14.22
C TRP A 57 -1.41 6.40 13.72
N GLU A 58 -1.65 5.23 14.31
CA GLU A 58 -2.81 4.40 13.98
C GLU A 58 -4.12 5.00 14.50
N THR A 59 -4.11 5.84 15.54
CA THR A 59 -5.32 6.54 16.03
C THR A 59 -5.63 7.84 15.30
N GLU A 60 -4.65 8.40 14.58
CA GLU A 60 -4.78 9.69 13.92
C GLU A 60 -5.53 9.59 12.57
N ARG A 61 -5.73 10.73 11.91
CA ARG A 61 -6.29 10.81 10.54
C ARG A 61 -5.39 10.11 9.50
N GLY A 62 -4.15 9.77 9.88
CA GLY A 62 -3.17 9.06 9.06
C GLY A 62 -3.08 7.55 9.32
N GLY A 63 -3.98 6.96 10.12
CA GLY A 63 -3.91 5.55 10.55
C GLY A 63 -4.29 4.54 9.45
N GLY A 64 -3.78 3.32 9.57
CA GLY A 64 -3.97 2.20 8.64
C GLY A 64 -2.75 1.90 7.76
N ARG A 65 -1.73 2.78 7.77
CA ARG A 65 -0.46 2.57 7.05
C ARG A 65 0.31 1.35 7.56
N GLY A 66 0.22 1.05 8.87
CA GLY A 66 0.95 -0.03 9.50
C GLY A 66 0.58 -1.42 8.96
N LEU A 67 -0.70 -1.65 8.61
CA LEU A 67 -1.16 -2.94 8.11
C LEU A 67 -0.45 -3.32 6.78
N GLY A 68 -0.31 -2.36 5.88
CA GLY A 68 0.36 -2.57 4.60
C GLY A 68 1.81 -3.01 4.77
N HIS A 69 2.58 -2.27 5.59
CA HIS A 69 3.95 -2.63 5.94
C HIS A 69 4.05 -3.98 6.64
N TYR A 70 3.13 -4.28 7.56
CA TYR A 70 3.09 -5.55 8.27
C TYR A 70 2.91 -6.74 7.32
N MET A 71 2.01 -6.61 6.33
CA MET A 71 1.80 -7.63 5.30
C MET A 71 3.07 -7.88 4.48
N SER A 72 3.70 -6.81 3.96
CA SER A 72 4.97 -6.91 3.21
C SER A 72 6.06 -7.59 4.04
N ALA A 73 6.24 -7.16 5.29
CA ALA A 73 7.26 -7.68 6.18
C ALA A 73 7.05 -9.18 6.48
N CYS A 74 5.82 -9.59 6.83
CA CYS A 74 5.51 -11.00 7.06
C CYS A 74 5.68 -11.85 5.79
N ALA A 75 5.26 -11.36 4.63
CA ALA A 75 5.41 -12.07 3.36
C ALA A 75 6.88 -12.30 3.00
N MET A 76 7.72 -11.26 3.13
CA MET A 76 9.17 -11.35 2.90
C MET A 76 9.86 -12.24 3.95
N MET A 77 9.44 -12.17 5.22
CA MET A 77 9.98 -13.01 6.30
C MET A 77 9.67 -14.49 6.05
N TRP A 78 8.44 -14.81 5.59
CA TRP A 78 8.10 -16.17 5.16
C TRP A 78 8.97 -16.64 4.00
N ALA A 79 9.11 -15.84 2.94
CA ALA A 79 9.93 -16.22 1.79
C ALA A 79 11.42 -16.44 2.16
N SER A 80 11.92 -15.65 3.11
CA SER A 80 13.32 -15.70 3.57
C SER A 80 13.61 -16.87 4.51
N THR A 81 12.65 -17.27 5.35
CA THR A 81 12.90 -18.23 6.45
C THR A 81 12.15 -19.55 6.29
N GLY A 82 11.03 -19.55 5.58
CA GLY A 82 10.07 -20.66 5.53
C GLY A 82 9.27 -20.85 6.81
N GLU A 83 9.32 -19.93 7.79
CA GLU A 83 8.57 -20.07 9.04
C GLU A 83 7.08 -19.85 8.81
N GLN A 84 6.30 -20.92 9.02
CA GLN A 84 4.89 -20.99 8.63
C GLN A 84 4.00 -19.96 9.32
N LYS A 85 4.34 -19.53 10.54
CA LYS A 85 3.58 -18.52 11.29
C LYS A 85 3.39 -17.23 10.50
N PHE A 86 4.41 -16.79 9.76
CA PHE A 86 4.30 -15.55 8.96
C PHE A 86 3.30 -15.69 7.81
N LYS A 87 3.24 -16.87 7.17
CA LYS A 87 2.24 -17.16 6.16
C LYS A 87 0.83 -17.22 6.75
N GLU A 88 0.68 -17.83 7.93
CA GLU A 88 -0.60 -17.84 8.65
C GLU A 88 -1.07 -16.42 8.99
N ARG A 89 -0.15 -15.53 9.40
CA ARG A 89 -0.45 -14.10 9.63
C ARG A 89 -0.93 -13.41 8.36
N THR A 90 -0.24 -13.57 7.24
CA THR A 90 -0.65 -12.94 5.97
C THR A 90 -1.98 -13.51 5.49
N ASP A 91 -2.17 -14.83 5.53
CA ASP A 91 -3.41 -15.47 5.07
C ASP A 91 -4.61 -14.98 5.90
N TYR A 92 -4.47 -14.87 7.22
CA TYR A 92 -5.50 -14.30 8.09
C TYR A 92 -5.87 -12.86 7.72
N VAL A 93 -4.86 -12.00 7.53
CA VAL A 93 -5.09 -10.60 7.17
C VAL A 93 -5.80 -10.47 5.82
N ILE A 94 -5.40 -11.26 4.83
CA ILE A 94 -6.05 -11.27 3.51
C ILE A 94 -7.50 -11.73 3.62
N ASP A 95 -7.81 -12.71 4.47
CA ASP A 95 -9.18 -13.18 4.70
C ASP A 95 -10.08 -12.08 5.29
N GLU A 96 -9.59 -11.33 6.27
CA GLU A 96 -10.34 -10.21 6.85
C GLU A 96 -10.46 -9.02 5.89
N LEU A 97 -9.42 -8.70 5.11
CA LEU A 97 -9.49 -7.66 4.08
C LEU A 97 -10.48 -8.04 2.98
N LYS A 98 -10.49 -9.29 2.52
CA LYS A 98 -11.46 -9.81 1.56
C LYS A 98 -12.88 -9.69 2.10
N ARG A 99 -13.11 -10.07 3.36
CA ARG A 99 -14.40 -9.91 4.04
C ARG A 99 -14.85 -8.45 4.08
N CYS A 100 -13.95 -7.52 4.38
CA CYS A 100 -14.25 -6.08 4.32
C CYS A 100 -14.64 -5.63 2.91
N GLN A 101 -13.88 -6.07 1.90
CA GLN A 101 -14.14 -5.72 0.49
C GLN A 101 -15.49 -6.25 0.02
N ASP A 102 -15.84 -7.47 0.40
CA ASP A 102 -17.09 -8.13 0.03
C ASP A 102 -18.32 -7.46 0.62
N VAL A 103 -18.24 -7.02 1.87
CA VAL A 103 -19.34 -6.33 2.55
C VAL A 103 -19.54 -4.92 1.97
N LYS A 104 -18.46 -4.22 1.62
CA LYS A 104 -18.56 -2.92 0.96
C LYS A 104 -19.10 -3.03 -0.46
N GLY A 105 -18.69 -4.06 -1.21
CA GLY A 105 -19.17 -4.34 -2.57
C GLY A 105 -18.74 -3.33 -3.64
N THR A 106 -17.90 -2.34 -3.29
CA THR A 106 -17.42 -1.29 -4.22
C THR A 106 -16.03 -1.58 -4.79
N GLY A 107 -15.34 -2.60 -4.29
CA GLY A 107 -13.92 -2.87 -4.56
C GLY A 107 -12.96 -2.11 -3.64
N TYR A 108 -13.38 -0.99 -3.06
CA TYR A 108 -12.57 -0.25 -2.10
C TYR A 108 -12.42 -1.01 -0.78
N ILE A 109 -11.19 -1.05 -0.27
CA ILE A 109 -10.84 -1.38 1.10
C ILE A 109 -9.76 -0.41 1.57
N GLY A 110 -9.91 0.11 2.78
CA GLY A 110 -8.97 1.08 3.32
C GLY A 110 -9.47 1.69 4.61
N SER A 111 -8.55 2.33 5.31
CA SER A 111 -8.80 3.06 6.57
C SER A 111 -9.24 4.52 6.36
N VAL A 112 -9.08 5.04 5.14
CA VAL A 112 -9.52 6.38 4.73
C VAL A 112 -11.01 6.33 4.40
N GLU A 113 -11.75 7.36 4.82
CA GLU A 113 -13.20 7.42 4.62
C GLU A 113 -13.57 7.55 3.13
N ASP A 114 -14.61 6.82 2.71
CA ASP A 114 -15.06 6.78 1.31
C ASP A 114 -15.45 8.17 0.77
N SER A 115 -15.99 9.04 1.62
CA SER A 115 -16.38 10.42 1.28
C SER A 115 -15.23 11.23 0.72
N ILE A 116 -14.02 11.04 1.23
CA ILE A 116 -12.82 11.73 0.79
C ILE A 116 -12.49 11.32 -0.65
N TRP A 117 -12.54 10.03 -0.95
CA TRP A 117 -12.29 9.52 -2.29
C TRP A 117 -13.37 9.93 -3.30
N MET A 118 -14.64 9.96 -2.86
CA MET A 118 -15.75 10.44 -3.69
C MET A 118 -15.55 11.91 -4.09
N GLN A 119 -15.30 12.79 -3.12
CA GLN A 119 -15.02 14.22 -3.36
C GLN A 119 -13.85 14.43 -4.32
N VAL A 120 -12.71 13.75 -4.07
CA VAL A 120 -11.53 13.87 -4.93
C VAL A 120 -11.82 13.39 -6.35
N GLY A 121 -12.53 12.26 -6.50
CA GLY A 121 -12.92 11.73 -7.83
C GLY A 121 -13.94 12.60 -8.58
N GLU A 122 -14.73 13.41 -7.86
CA GLU A 122 -15.61 14.44 -8.43
C GLU A 122 -14.86 15.75 -8.79
N GLY A 123 -13.56 15.81 -8.49
CA GLY A 123 -12.70 16.96 -8.78
C GLY A 123 -12.67 18.02 -7.66
N GLU A 124 -13.30 17.76 -6.52
CA GLU A 124 -13.20 18.60 -5.32
C GLU A 124 -11.85 18.35 -4.63
N ILE A 125 -10.81 19.05 -5.06
CA ILE A 125 -9.43 18.77 -4.62
C ILE A 125 -8.89 19.94 -3.78
N TYR A 126 -8.72 19.69 -2.49
CA TYR A 126 -8.07 20.59 -1.54
C TYR A 126 -6.83 19.90 -0.98
N SER A 127 -5.65 20.26 -1.51
CA SER A 127 -4.39 19.55 -1.26
C SER A 127 -3.32 20.52 -0.78
N THR A 128 -2.75 20.27 0.40
CA THR A 128 -1.62 21.06 0.93
C THR A 128 -0.67 20.18 1.75
N GLY A 129 0.58 20.00 1.27
CA GLY A 129 1.63 19.30 2.01
C GLY A 129 1.31 17.83 2.30
N PHE A 130 0.78 17.54 3.49
CA PHE A 130 0.39 16.19 3.91
C PHE A 130 -1.12 16.00 4.02
N ASP A 131 -1.92 16.99 3.60
CA ASP A 131 -3.39 16.95 3.68
C ASP A 131 -4.00 16.86 2.27
N LEU A 132 -4.96 15.94 2.10
CA LEU A 132 -5.86 15.89 0.95
C LEU A 132 -7.29 15.76 1.49
N ASN A 133 -8.09 16.80 1.29
CA ASN A 133 -9.48 16.90 1.74
C ASN A 133 -9.67 16.55 3.24
N GLY A 134 -8.71 16.93 4.09
CA GLY A 134 -8.74 16.69 5.52
C GLY A 134 -8.18 15.34 5.99
N ALA A 135 -7.85 14.42 5.07
CA ALA A 135 -7.09 13.20 5.38
C ALA A 135 -5.58 13.46 5.32
N ILE A 136 -4.84 12.83 6.23
CA ILE A 136 -3.38 12.91 6.28
C ILE A 136 -2.79 11.82 5.38
N VAL A 137 -2.21 12.24 4.25
CA VAL A 137 -1.52 11.41 3.24
C VAL A 137 -2.31 10.16 2.77
N PRO A 138 -3.57 10.31 2.34
CA PRO A 138 -4.44 9.17 2.06
C PRO A 138 -3.92 8.26 0.95
N TRP A 139 -3.28 8.82 -0.09
CA TRP A 139 -2.63 8.03 -1.15
C TRP A 139 -1.40 7.27 -0.64
N PHE A 140 -0.58 7.85 0.25
CA PHE A 140 0.51 7.13 0.91
C PHE A 140 0.02 5.93 1.72
N ILE A 141 -1.10 6.08 2.44
CA ILE A 141 -1.71 5.00 3.23
C ILE A 141 -2.17 3.89 2.27
N LEU A 142 -2.88 4.27 1.21
CA LEU A 142 -3.38 3.34 0.22
C LEU A 142 -2.24 2.62 -0.51
N HIS A 143 -1.14 3.32 -0.83
CA HIS A 143 0.08 2.72 -1.36
C HIS A 143 0.59 1.57 -0.49
N LYS A 144 0.64 1.73 0.85
CA LYS A 144 1.09 0.63 1.72
C LYS A 144 0.18 -0.58 1.63
N LEU A 145 -1.13 -0.36 1.52
CA LEU A 145 -2.08 -1.45 1.32
C LEU A 145 -1.85 -2.15 -0.03
N PHE A 146 -1.69 -1.40 -1.13
CA PHE A 146 -1.37 -1.95 -2.44
C PHE A 146 -0.08 -2.77 -2.42
N ALA A 147 0.99 -2.23 -1.84
CA ALA A 147 2.29 -2.88 -1.75
C ALA A 147 2.22 -4.16 -0.92
N GLY A 148 1.56 -4.11 0.23
CA GLY A 148 1.35 -5.28 1.08
C GLY A 148 0.54 -6.39 0.40
N LEU A 149 -0.53 -6.05 -0.32
CA LEU A 149 -1.32 -7.03 -1.07
C LEU A 149 -0.50 -7.66 -2.21
N TYR A 150 0.27 -6.84 -2.93
CA TYR A 150 1.15 -7.29 -3.99
C TYR A 150 2.24 -8.22 -3.45
N ASP A 151 2.92 -7.82 -2.38
CA ASP A 151 3.98 -8.60 -1.74
C ASP A 151 3.45 -9.93 -1.19
N VAL A 152 2.27 -9.94 -0.57
CA VAL A 152 1.66 -11.20 -0.12
C VAL A 152 1.40 -12.13 -1.30
N HIS A 153 0.93 -11.63 -2.44
CA HIS A 153 0.77 -12.45 -3.63
C HIS A 153 2.12 -12.97 -4.15
N VAL A 154 3.08 -12.08 -4.42
CA VAL A 154 4.35 -12.42 -5.08
C VAL A 154 5.23 -13.31 -4.20
N TYR A 155 5.31 -13.02 -2.90
CA TYR A 155 6.16 -13.78 -2.01
C TYR A 155 5.53 -15.05 -1.50
N THR A 156 4.19 -15.19 -1.44
CA THR A 156 3.54 -16.37 -0.84
C THR A 156 2.67 -17.19 -1.80
N GLY A 157 2.44 -16.71 -3.02
CA GLY A 157 1.53 -17.32 -4.00
C GLY A 157 0.05 -17.19 -3.64
N ASN A 158 -0.32 -16.24 -2.77
CA ASN A 158 -1.70 -16.08 -2.33
C ASN A 158 -2.56 -15.41 -3.43
N GLU A 159 -3.35 -16.21 -4.15
CA GLU A 159 -4.26 -15.73 -5.21
C GLU A 159 -5.43 -14.88 -4.68
N LYS A 160 -5.81 -15.05 -3.41
CA LYS A 160 -6.83 -14.20 -2.79
C LYS A 160 -6.32 -12.78 -2.61
N ALA A 161 -5.05 -12.61 -2.24
CA ALA A 161 -4.40 -11.30 -2.16
C ALA A 161 -4.39 -10.60 -3.52
N LYS A 162 -4.05 -11.34 -4.59
CA LYS A 162 -4.13 -10.85 -5.98
C LYS A 162 -5.55 -10.39 -6.35
N SER A 163 -6.56 -11.20 -6.06
CA SER A 163 -7.95 -10.85 -6.34
C SER A 163 -8.38 -9.58 -5.59
N VAL A 164 -8.02 -9.45 -4.31
CA VAL A 164 -8.31 -8.25 -3.50
C VAL A 164 -7.63 -7.02 -4.09
N LEU A 165 -6.36 -7.14 -4.49
CA LEU A 165 -5.58 -6.07 -5.12
C LEU A 165 -6.18 -5.62 -6.45
N ILE A 166 -6.62 -6.56 -7.30
CA ILE A 166 -7.24 -6.26 -8.59
C ILE A 166 -8.55 -5.47 -8.37
N HIS A 167 -9.43 -5.92 -7.48
CA HIS A 167 -10.68 -5.19 -7.20
C HIS A 167 -10.43 -3.80 -6.61
N LEU A 168 -9.40 -3.64 -5.77
CA LEU A 168 -9.00 -2.34 -5.24
C LEU A 168 -8.46 -1.42 -6.35
N SER A 169 -7.68 -1.98 -7.27
CA SER A 169 -7.13 -1.27 -8.42
C SER A 169 -8.23 -0.86 -9.40
N ASP A 170 -9.21 -1.72 -9.64
CA ASP A 170 -10.38 -1.42 -10.49
C ASP A 170 -11.26 -0.33 -9.87
N TRP A 171 -11.44 -0.36 -8.54
CA TRP A 171 -12.10 0.73 -7.83
C TRP A 171 -11.37 2.07 -8.05
N ALA A 172 -10.05 2.10 -7.83
CA ALA A 172 -9.26 3.31 -8.00
C ALA A 172 -9.34 3.84 -9.44
N TYR A 173 -9.19 2.96 -10.44
CA TYR A 173 -9.31 3.34 -11.85
C TYR A 173 -10.68 3.97 -12.13
N ASN A 174 -11.77 3.33 -11.70
CA ASN A 174 -13.11 3.83 -11.96
C ASN A 174 -13.41 5.15 -11.23
N GLN A 175 -12.88 5.32 -10.02
CA GLN A 175 -13.09 6.52 -9.22
C GLN A 175 -12.40 7.75 -9.81
N PHE A 176 -11.23 7.59 -10.42
CA PHE A 176 -10.36 8.72 -10.79
C PHE A 176 -10.09 8.90 -12.29
N LYS A 177 -10.51 7.97 -13.16
CA LYS A 177 -10.31 8.05 -14.63
C LYS A 177 -10.89 9.29 -15.31
N GLY A 178 -11.78 10.03 -14.64
CA GLY A 178 -12.39 11.25 -15.17
C GLY A 178 -11.59 12.53 -14.92
N LEU A 179 -10.54 12.47 -14.10
CA LEU A 179 -9.74 13.63 -13.71
C LEU A 179 -8.70 13.97 -14.78
N ASP A 180 -8.46 15.26 -15.00
CA ASP A 180 -7.43 15.76 -15.91
C ASP A 180 -6.04 15.87 -15.24
N ASP A 181 -5.02 16.17 -16.06
CA ASP A 181 -3.65 16.30 -15.60
C ASP A 181 -3.47 17.41 -14.54
N GLU A 182 -4.22 18.51 -14.64
CA GLU A 182 -4.13 19.62 -13.69
C GLU A 182 -4.67 19.19 -12.32
N GLN A 183 -5.79 18.47 -12.31
CA GLN A 183 -6.37 17.86 -11.12
C GLN A 183 -5.42 16.85 -10.48
N TRP A 184 -4.79 15.99 -11.28
CA TRP A 184 -3.79 15.06 -10.78
C TRP A 184 -2.59 15.77 -10.15
N GLN A 185 -2.02 16.80 -10.78
CA GLN A 185 -0.92 17.54 -10.16
C GLN A 185 -1.35 18.22 -8.84
N LYS A 186 -2.61 18.65 -8.69
CA LYS A 186 -3.14 19.13 -7.39
C LYS A 186 -3.20 18.00 -6.37
N ILE A 187 -3.67 16.81 -6.75
CA ILE A 187 -3.68 15.62 -5.86
C ILE A 187 -2.26 15.28 -5.40
N LEU A 188 -1.29 15.25 -6.33
CA LEU A 188 0.08 14.84 -6.07
C LEU A 188 0.89 15.84 -5.23
N ALA A 189 0.37 17.06 -5.02
CA ALA A 189 0.91 17.98 -4.02
C ALA A 189 0.81 17.44 -2.58
N CYS A 190 -0.05 16.45 -2.35
CA CYS A 190 -0.08 15.64 -1.13
C CYS A 190 0.72 14.35 -1.33
N GLU A 191 1.46 13.93 -0.29
CA GLU A 191 2.27 12.71 -0.33
C GLU A 191 1.44 11.48 -0.74
N HIS A 192 1.92 10.81 -1.78
CA HIS A 192 1.29 9.65 -2.41
C HIS A 192 2.17 8.39 -2.33
N GLY A 193 3.43 8.52 -1.90
CA GLY A 193 4.41 7.44 -1.90
C GLY A 193 4.56 6.80 -3.30
N GLY A 194 4.97 5.53 -3.33
CA GLY A 194 5.18 4.76 -4.57
C GLY A 194 3.91 4.23 -5.24
N MET A 195 2.83 5.01 -5.33
CA MET A 195 1.63 4.58 -6.08
C MET A 195 1.94 4.28 -7.55
N LEU A 196 2.81 5.07 -8.18
CA LEU A 196 3.27 4.80 -9.55
C LEU A 196 3.87 3.38 -9.65
N GLU A 197 4.85 3.06 -8.81
CA GLU A 197 5.54 1.78 -8.80
C GLU A 197 4.56 0.62 -8.60
N VAL A 198 3.68 0.71 -7.60
CA VAL A 198 2.79 -0.41 -7.26
C VAL A 198 1.74 -0.66 -8.35
N LEU A 199 1.38 0.34 -9.15
CA LEU A 199 0.47 0.16 -10.28
C LEU A 199 1.16 -0.48 -11.49
N VAL A 200 2.44 -0.17 -11.72
CA VAL A 200 3.27 -0.92 -12.68
C VAL A 200 3.42 -2.39 -12.22
N ASN A 201 3.56 -2.62 -10.92
CA ASN A 201 3.56 -3.97 -10.34
C ASN A 201 2.23 -4.70 -10.59
N VAL A 202 1.07 -4.05 -10.41
CA VAL A 202 -0.25 -4.62 -10.74
C VAL A 202 -0.34 -4.96 -12.24
N TYR A 203 0.13 -4.07 -13.12
CA TYR A 203 0.23 -4.37 -14.55
C TYR A 203 1.07 -5.64 -14.81
N SER A 204 2.23 -5.78 -14.15
CA SER A 204 3.12 -6.91 -14.37
C SER A 204 2.49 -8.28 -14.06
N ILE A 205 1.57 -8.36 -13.09
CA ILE A 205 0.91 -9.62 -12.70
C ILE A 205 -0.45 -9.86 -13.38
N THR A 206 -0.97 -8.88 -14.11
CA THR A 206 -2.27 -8.95 -14.79
C THR A 206 -2.19 -8.86 -16.32
N GLY A 207 -1.22 -8.11 -16.86
CA GLY A 207 -1.12 -7.76 -18.26
C GLY A 207 -2.15 -6.71 -18.73
N ASP A 208 -2.98 -6.16 -17.83
CA ASP A 208 -4.03 -5.20 -18.19
C ASP A 208 -3.47 -3.76 -18.26
N MET A 209 -3.43 -3.22 -19.47
CA MET A 209 -2.84 -1.92 -19.79
C MET A 209 -3.44 -0.76 -18.98
N LYS A 210 -4.69 -0.87 -18.52
CA LYS A 210 -5.33 0.22 -17.75
C LYS A 210 -4.57 0.54 -16.45
N TYR A 211 -3.89 -0.44 -15.85
CA TYR A 211 -3.09 -0.22 -14.63
C TYR A 211 -1.77 0.49 -14.93
N LEU A 212 -1.19 0.23 -16.11
CA LEU A 212 -0.03 0.99 -16.59
C LEU A 212 -0.43 2.43 -16.93
N GLU A 213 -1.56 2.61 -17.62
CA GLU A 213 -2.12 3.95 -17.89
C GLU A 213 -2.41 4.70 -16.57
N MET A 214 -3.01 4.03 -15.59
CA MET A 214 -3.27 4.59 -14.26
C MET A 214 -1.98 4.97 -13.51
N SER A 215 -0.88 4.23 -13.70
CA SER A 215 0.40 4.56 -13.06
C SER A 215 0.93 5.94 -13.47
N HIS A 216 0.68 6.35 -14.72
CA HIS A 216 1.09 7.65 -15.25
C HIS A 216 0.31 8.82 -14.64
N TRP A 217 -0.85 8.59 -14.04
CA TRP A 217 -1.56 9.63 -13.29
C TRP A 217 -0.76 10.09 -12.06
N PHE A 218 0.19 9.27 -11.60
CA PHE A 218 1.10 9.58 -10.49
C PHE A 218 2.46 10.14 -10.96
N ASP A 219 2.59 10.53 -12.23
CA ASP A 219 3.77 11.23 -12.73
C ASP A 219 3.83 12.66 -12.16
N HIS A 220 4.41 12.79 -10.95
CA HIS A 220 4.49 14.06 -10.25
C HIS A 220 5.55 14.97 -10.89
N GLN A 221 5.08 15.94 -11.69
CA GLN A 221 5.94 16.78 -12.53
C GLN A 221 6.86 17.69 -11.73
N GLN A 222 6.49 18.04 -10.49
CA GLN A 222 7.34 18.80 -9.58
C GLN A 222 8.72 18.14 -9.41
N PHE A 223 8.77 16.80 -9.38
CA PHE A 223 10.01 16.03 -9.25
C PHE A 223 10.54 15.57 -10.60
N LEU A 224 9.69 14.95 -11.43
CA LEU A 224 10.15 14.29 -12.66
C LEU A 224 10.64 15.27 -13.73
N SER A 225 10.04 16.46 -13.84
CA SER A 225 10.42 17.43 -14.88
C SER A 225 11.81 18.06 -14.65
N PRO A 226 12.21 18.50 -13.44
CA PRO A 226 13.58 18.92 -13.19
C PRO A 226 14.59 17.77 -13.30
N LEU A 227 14.28 16.61 -12.71
CA LEU A 227 15.19 15.47 -12.69
C LEU A 227 15.48 14.90 -14.10
N SER A 228 14.48 14.86 -14.98
CA SER A 228 14.67 14.47 -16.39
C SER A 228 15.62 15.39 -17.17
N ARG A 229 15.83 16.62 -16.67
CA ARG A 229 16.79 17.60 -17.20
C ARG A 229 18.09 17.67 -16.40
N GLN A 230 18.31 16.71 -15.50
CA GLN A 230 19.48 16.65 -14.61
C GLN A 230 19.60 17.88 -13.69
N ILE A 231 18.46 18.49 -13.34
CA ILE A 231 18.40 19.64 -12.43
C ILE A 231 18.02 19.13 -11.04
N ASP A 232 18.90 19.35 -10.06
CA ASP A 232 18.58 19.15 -8.65
C ASP A 232 17.77 20.34 -8.12
N SER A 233 16.48 20.11 -7.92
CA SER A 233 15.55 21.05 -7.30
C SER A 233 15.00 20.53 -5.97
N LEU A 234 15.77 19.70 -5.25
CA LEU A 234 15.30 18.97 -4.07
C LEU A 234 15.49 19.76 -2.76
N ALA A 235 16.24 20.85 -2.77
CA ALA A 235 16.52 21.66 -1.59
C ALA A 235 15.23 22.17 -0.92
N GLY A 236 15.06 21.83 0.36
CA GLY A 236 13.90 22.25 1.17
C GLY A 236 12.66 21.36 1.04
N LEU A 237 12.70 20.31 0.21
CA LEU A 237 11.62 19.33 0.09
C LEU A 237 11.75 18.23 1.15
N HIS A 238 10.63 17.60 1.49
CA HIS A 238 10.61 16.44 2.37
C HIS A 238 11.14 15.21 1.62
N ALA A 239 12.25 14.64 2.08
CA ALA A 239 13.04 13.68 1.30
C ALA A 239 12.38 12.31 1.06
N ASN A 240 11.42 11.91 1.90
CA ASN A 240 10.75 10.60 1.81
C ASN A 240 9.38 10.67 1.10
N THR A 241 9.00 11.85 0.59
CA THR A 241 7.78 12.04 -0.21
C THR A 241 7.97 11.49 -1.61
#